data_AF-A0A5C5SX02-F1
#
_entry.id   AF-A0A5C5SX02-F1
#
_cell.length_a   1.000
_cell.length_b   1.000
_cell.length_c   1.000
_cell.angle_alpha   90.00
_cell.angle_beta   90.00
_cell.angle_gamma   90.00
#
_symmetry.space_group_name_H-M   'P 1'
#
loop_
_entity.id
_entity.type
_entity.pdbx_description
1 polymer ?
#
loop_
_entity_poly.entity_id
_entity_poly.type
_entity_poly.pdbx_seq_one_letter_code
_entity_poly.pdbx_strand_id
1 'polypeptide(L)'
;MKEVLSVPGGQTQAIIKKYLVHAHPHPRSYKVAQHMAIRESGGIMDTLYSIQGEFVLRPLDDDLGKSISILNEDFQNRLKGYIAERTVDFGFGEKDEYKFYLLTVNRELNHQPRSLITLPGHTYFTLGELISGREIVLSESKLNEQ
;
A
#
# COMPACT_ATOMS: atom_id res chain seq x y z
N MET A 1 -15.65 2.43 -10.30
CA MET A 1 -14.85 1.59 -9.38
C MET A 1 -13.45 2.17 -9.38
N LYS A 2 -12.83 2.40 -8.22
CA LYS A 2 -11.46 2.93 -8.19
C LYS A 2 -10.49 1.78 -8.27
N GLU A 3 -9.64 1.76 -9.30
CA GLU A 3 -8.86 0.57 -9.60
C GLU A 3 -7.56 0.52 -8.79
N VAL A 4 -6.87 1.66 -8.65
CA VAL A 4 -5.56 1.73 -7.99
C VAL A 4 -5.51 2.78 -6.89
N LEU A 5 -5.24 2.34 -5.66
CA LEU A 5 -4.91 3.19 -4.52
C LEU A 5 -3.41 3.49 -4.52
N SER A 6 -3.03 4.76 -4.65
CA SER A 6 -1.65 5.21 -4.58
C SER A 6 -1.38 5.89 -3.23
N VAL A 7 -0.36 5.44 -2.51
CA VAL A 7 0.03 5.97 -1.19
C VAL A 7 1.53 6.33 -1.15
N PRO A 8 1.95 7.34 -0.38
CA PRO A 8 3.37 7.60 -0.18
C PRO A 8 3.99 6.49 0.67
N GLY A 9 5.07 5.88 0.20
CA GLY A 9 5.81 4.85 0.96
C GLY A 9 6.68 5.45 2.06
N GLY A 10 7.18 6.67 1.84
CA GLY A 10 8.07 7.35 2.77
C GLY A 10 9.25 6.48 3.16
N GLN A 11 9.62 6.50 4.44
CA GLN A 11 10.73 5.69 4.94
C GLN A 11 10.38 4.18 5.03
N THR A 12 9.09 3.82 5.05
CA THR A 12 8.66 2.41 5.13
C THR A 12 8.69 1.68 3.79
N GLN A 13 9.09 2.35 2.71
CA GLN A 13 9.03 1.79 1.36
C GLN A 13 9.83 0.48 1.21
N ALA A 14 11.05 0.43 1.77
CA ALA A 14 11.91 -0.74 1.68
C ALA A 14 11.26 -1.97 2.33
N ILE A 15 10.70 -1.81 3.54
CA ILE A 15 10.03 -2.90 4.26
C ILE A 15 8.70 -3.28 3.60
N ILE A 16 7.98 -2.32 2.99
CA ILE A 16 6.78 -2.63 2.21
C ILE A 16 7.13 -3.50 1.01
N LYS A 17 8.19 -3.16 0.26
CA LYS A 17 8.64 -3.96 -0.90
C LYS A 17 9.17 -5.33 -0.48
N LYS A 18 9.88 -5.40 0.64
CA LYS A 18 10.47 -6.64 1.19
C LYS A 18 9.40 -7.65 1.62
N TYR A 19 8.40 -7.20 2.39
CA TYR A 19 7.38 -8.10 2.92
C TYR A 19 6.09 -8.11 2.09
N LEU A 20 5.96 -7.21 1.12
CA LEU A 20 4.74 -7.01 0.35
C LEU A 20 3.52 -6.81 1.27
N VAL A 21 3.70 -5.96 2.29
CA VAL A 21 2.68 -5.57 3.26
C VAL A 21 2.74 -4.06 3.42
N HIS A 22 1.58 -3.40 3.36
CA HIS A 22 1.46 -1.99 3.70
C HIS A 22 0.48 -1.82 4.87
N ALA A 23 0.75 -0.89 5.77
CA ALA A 23 -0.12 -0.60 6.90
C ALA A 23 -0.29 0.90 7.12
N HIS A 24 -1.45 1.28 7.66
CA HIS A 24 -1.72 2.64 8.14
C HIS A 24 -2.60 2.61 9.40
N PRO A 25 -2.56 3.65 10.25
CA PRO A 25 -3.43 3.74 11.41
C PRO A 25 -4.90 3.71 11.01
N HIS A 26 -5.70 2.91 11.72
CA HIS A 26 -7.14 2.81 11.58
C HIS A 26 -7.84 3.68 12.65
N PRO A 27 -8.94 4.39 12.34
CA PRO A 27 -9.65 4.39 11.06
C PRO A 27 -9.09 5.40 10.04
N ARG A 28 -9.07 4.98 8.77
CA ARG A 28 -9.02 5.88 7.61
C ARG A 28 -10.00 5.39 6.55
N SER A 29 -10.75 6.32 5.98
CA SER A 29 -11.77 6.03 4.97
C SER A 29 -11.15 6.03 3.57
N TYR A 30 -10.52 4.92 3.18
CA TYR A 30 -10.12 4.68 1.79
C TYR A 30 -11.26 4.00 1.05
N LYS A 31 -11.44 4.37 -0.22
CA LYS A 31 -12.32 3.66 -1.15
C LYS A 31 -11.71 2.31 -1.44
N VAL A 32 -12.57 1.30 -1.61
CA VAL A 32 -12.15 -0.04 -2.03
C VAL A 32 -11.40 0.07 -3.37
N ALA A 33 -10.23 -0.57 -3.42
CA ALA A 33 -9.38 -0.66 -4.60
C ALA A 33 -8.88 -2.09 -4.75
N GLN A 34 -8.66 -2.54 -5.99
CA GLN A 34 -8.13 -3.89 -6.27
C GLN A 34 -6.61 -3.90 -6.36
N HIS A 35 -6.03 -2.74 -6.66
CA HIS A 35 -4.60 -2.55 -6.81
C HIS A 35 -4.07 -1.44 -5.90
N MET A 36 -2.78 -1.52 -5.63
CA MET A 36 -2.04 -0.52 -4.88
C MET A 36 -0.76 -0.13 -5.62
N ALA A 37 -0.37 1.13 -5.51
CA ALA A 37 0.96 1.60 -5.91
C ALA A 37 1.59 2.37 -4.75
N ILE A 38 2.86 2.09 -4.48
CA ILE A 38 3.62 2.78 -3.43
C ILE A 38 4.47 3.83 -4.11
N ARG A 39 4.29 5.09 -3.73
CA ARG A 39 5.05 6.20 -4.30
C ARG A 39 6.39 6.36 -3.60
N GLU A 40 7.41 6.50 -4.43
CA GLU A 40 8.76 6.86 -4.02
C GLU A 40 8.94 8.38 -3.97
N SER A 41 10.19 8.80 -3.73
CA SER A 41 10.59 10.20 -3.89
C SER A 41 10.24 10.71 -5.29
N GLY A 42 9.75 11.95 -5.37
CA GLY A 42 9.27 12.53 -6.64
C GLY A 42 7.91 11.98 -7.12
N GLY A 43 7.23 11.14 -6.33
CA GLY A 43 5.90 10.61 -6.66
C GLY A 43 5.89 9.46 -7.66
N ILE A 44 7.07 8.92 -7.98
CA ILE A 44 7.26 7.81 -8.92
C ILE A 44 6.60 6.54 -8.37
N MET A 45 5.91 5.81 -9.23
CA MET A 45 5.37 4.48 -8.94
C MET A 45 6.05 3.49 -9.87
N ASP A 46 6.92 2.64 -9.33
CA ASP A 46 7.69 1.67 -10.11
C ASP A 46 7.04 0.28 -10.18
N THR A 47 6.06 0.02 -9.31
CA THR A 47 5.44 -1.30 -9.17
C THR A 47 3.95 -1.15 -8.91
N LEU A 48 3.16 -1.90 -9.67
CA LEU A 48 1.75 -2.13 -9.40
C LEU A 48 1.60 -3.41 -8.59
N TYR A 49 0.88 -3.32 -7.48
CA TYR A 49 0.55 -4.44 -6.61
C TYR A 49 -0.93 -4.79 -6.74
N SER A 50 -1.27 -6.08 -6.63
CA SER A 50 -2.64 -6.53 -6.37
C SER A 50 -2.85 -6.66 -4.86
N ILE A 51 -4.01 -6.21 -4.39
CA ILE A 51 -4.42 -6.39 -2.99
C ILE A 51 -5.06 -7.77 -2.87
N GLN A 52 -4.41 -8.67 -2.13
CA GLN A 52 -4.91 -10.03 -1.88
C GLN A 52 -5.88 -10.08 -0.70
N GLY A 53 -5.73 -9.16 0.24
CA GLY A 53 -6.55 -9.12 1.44
C GLY A 53 -6.27 -7.89 2.28
N GLU A 54 -7.25 -7.56 3.10
CA GLU A 54 -7.22 -6.43 4.02
C GLU A 54 -7.72 -6.89 5.39
N PHE A 55 -7.07 -6.46 6.46
CA PHE A 55 -7.53 -6.73 7.82
C PHE A 55 -7.11 -5.61 8.76
N VAL A 56 -7.88 -5.48 9.84
CA VAL A 56 -7.60 -4.53 10.92
C VAL A 56 -7.15 -5.35 12.13
N LEU A 57 -6.01 -4.99 12.70
CA LEU A 57 -5.48 -5.62 13.90
C LEU A 57 -4.68 -4.64 14.75
N ARG A 58 -4.43 -5.01 15.99
CA ARG A 58 -3.46 -4.36 16.87
C ARG A 58 -2.12 -5.09 16.73
N PRO A 59 -1.08 -4.45 16.20
CA PRO A 59 0.17 -5.14 15.84
C PRO A 59 1.01 -5.54 17.05
N LEU A 60 0.78 -4.91 18.20
CA LEU A 60 1.50 -5.17 19.46
C LEU A 60 0.64 -5.96 20.46
N ASP A 61 -0.44 -6.60 19.97
CA ASP A 61 -1.29 -7.46 20.78
C ASP A 61 -0.66 -8.83 20.99
N ASP A 62 -0.65 -9.33 22.23
CA ASP A 62 -0.11 -10.65 22.60
C ASP A 62 -0.84 -11.78 21.84
N ASP A 63 -2.09 -11.57 21.45
CA ASP A 63 -2.90 -12.55 20.71
C ASP A 63 -2.76 -12.43 19.18
N LEU A 64 -1.81 -11.63 18.66
CA LEU A 64 -1.58 -11.46 17.21
C LEU A 64 -1.53 -12.79 16.45
N GLY A 65 -0.85 -13.80 17.01
CA GLY A 65 -0.73 -15.12 16.40
C GLY A 65 -2.07 -15.82 16.16
N LYS A 66 -3.04 -15.66 17.08
CA LYS A 66 -4.39 -16.20 16.91
C LYS A 66 -5.15 -15.42 15.85
N SER A 67 -5.05 -14.09 15.88
CA SER A 67 -5.72 -13.19 14.94
C SER A 67 -5.37 -13.45 13.47
N ILE A 68 -4.14 -13.93 13.21
CA ILE A 68 -3.65 -14.18 11.85
C ILE A 68 -3.66 -15.66 11.46
N SER A 69 -4.11 -16.55 12.35
CA SER A 69 -4.09 -18.02 12.14
C SER A 69 -4.92 -18.49 10.95
N ILE A 70 -5.92 -17.70 10.55
CA ILE A 70 -6.75 -17.95 9.37
C ILE A 70 -6.03 -17.68 8.04
N LEU A 71 -4.90 -16.95 8.07
CA LEU A 71 -4.10 -16.66 6.89
C LEU A 71 -3.18 -17.85 6.58
N ASN A 72 -2.80 -18.00 5.31
CA ASN A 72 -1.78 -19.00 4.95
C ASN A 72 -0.42 -18.65 5.59
N GLU A 73 0.47 -19.64 5.65
CA GLU A 73 1.77 -19.51 6.32
C GLU A 73 2.67 -18.43 5.71
N ASP A 74 2.68 -18.27 4.37
CA ASP A 74 3.42 -17.21 3.69
C ASP A 74 2.99 -15.81 4.17
N PHE A 75 1.68 -15.57 4.19
CA PHE A 75 1.10 -14.30 4.63
C PHE A 75 1.35 -14.04 6.11
N GLN A 76 1.26 -15.08 6.95
CA GLN A 76 1.60 -14.95 8.36
C GLN A 76 3.08 -14.53 8.54
N ASN A 77 4.00 -15.18 7.83
CA ASN A 77 5.42 -14.90 7.93
C ASN A 77 5.76 -13.49 7.45
N ARG A 78 5.20 -13.09 6.30
CA ARG A 78 5.37 -11.74 5.75
C ARG A 78 4.82 -10.66 6.66
N LEU A 79 3.63 -10.88 7.23
CA LEU A 79 3.03 -9.93 8.17
C LEU A 79 3.83 -9.81 9.46
N LYS A 80 4.24 -10.95 10.07
CA LYS A 80 5.08 -10.96 11.27
C LYS A 80 6.41 -10.25 11.03
N GLY A 81 7.07 -10.53 9.89
CA GLY A 81 8.32 -9.88 9.51
C GLY A 81 8.15 -8.37 9.32
N TYR A 82 7.09 -7.95 8.62
CA TYR A 82 6.76 -6.53 8.46
C TYR A 82 6.53 -5.84 9.80
N ILE A 83 5.73 -6.43 10.69
CA ILE A 83 5.46 -5.87 12.02
C ILE A 83 6.75 -5.79 12.83
N ALA A 84 7.55 -6.85 12.88
CA ALA A 84 8.80 -6.86 13.64
C ALA A 84 9.76 -5.75 13.19
N GLU A 85 10.03 -5.64 11.89
CA GLU A 85 10.96 -4.63 11.36
C GLU A 85 10.39 -3.22 11.47
N ARG A 86 9.10 -3.04 11.18
CA ARG A 86 8.43 -1.74 11.34
C ARG A 86 8.41 -1.27 12.79
N THR A 87 8.22 -2.17 13.76
CA THR A 87 8.25 -1.84 15.19
C THR A 87 9.60 -1.28 15.62
N VAL A 88 10.70 -1.85 15.11
CA VAL A 88 12.06 -1.40 15.44
C VAL A 88 12.37 -0.04 14.83
N ASP A 89 12.08 0.15 13.54
CA ASP A 89 12.54 1.34 12.81
C ASP A 89 11.55 2.52 12.82
N PHE A 90 10.24 2.23 12.89
CA PHE A 90 9.18 3.22 12.70
C PHE A 90 8.13 3.24 13.81
N GLY A 91 8.06 2.17 14.61
CA GLY A 91 7.10 1.99 15.69
C GLY A 91 5.65 1.76 15.22
N PHE A 92 4.81 1.34 16.17
CA PHE A 92 3.36 1.37 16.11
C PHE A 92 2.84 2.02 17.40
N GLY A 93 1.65 2.63 17.36
CA GLY A 93 0.99 3.04 18.59
C GLY A 93 0.55 1.81 19.42
N GLU A 94 0.84 1.80 20.73
CA GLU A 94 0.61 0.64 21.60
C GLU A 94 -0.85 0.14 21.63
N LYS A 95 -1.82 1.05 21.48
CA LYS A 95 -3.26 0.75 21.50
C LYS A 95 -3.94 0.96 20.15
N ASP A 96 -3.15 1.30 19.13
CA ASP A 96 -3.69 1.71 17.85
C ASP A 96 -3.98 0.49 17.00
N GLU A 97 -5.18 0.48 16.43
CA GLU A 97 -5.50 -0.45 15.35
C GLU A 97 -4.86 0.04 14.06
N TYR A 98 -4.33 -0.89 13.29
CA TYR A 98 -3.79 -0.63 11.98
C TYR A 98 -4.53 -1.48 10.96
N LYS A 99 -4.80 -0.88 9.80
CA LYS A 99 -5.29 -1.60 8.65
C LYS A 99 -4.12 -2.00 7.78
N PHE A 100 -4.01 -3.30 7.51
CA PHE A 100 -2.97 -3.91 6.72
C PHE A 100 -3.52 -4.34 5.37
N TYR A 101 -2.69 -4.16 4.34
CA TYR A 101 -2.90 -4.68 3.00
C TYR A 101 -1.86 -5.74 2.71
N LEU A 102 -2.30 -6.94 2.33
CA LEU A 102 -1.44 -7.97 1.77
C LEU A 102 -1.33 -7.74 0.26
N LEU A 103 -0.10 -7.63 -0.21
CA LEU A 103 0.19 -7.28 -1.59
C LEU A 103 0.79 -8.48 -2.33
N THR A 104 0.57 -8.55 -3.63
CA THR A 104 1.41 -9.35 -4.53
C THR A 104 1.85 -8.46 -5.68
N VAL A 105 3.08 -8.64 -6.15
CA VAL A 105 3.54 -7.94 -7.35
C VAL A 105 2.64 -8.34 -8.51
N ASN A 106 1.96 -7.35 -9.11
CA ASN A 106 1.16 -7.56 -10.30
C ASN A 106 2.00 -7.31 -11.55
N ARG A 107 2.70 -6.18 -11.59
CA ARG A 107 3.56 -5.77 -12.71
C ARG A 107 4.52 -4.66 -12.31
N GLU A 108 5.71 -4.67 -12.89
CA GLU A 108 6.65 -3.55 -12.88
C GLU A 108 6.25 -2.46 -13.88
N LEU A 109 6.33 -1.20 -13.46
CA LEU A 109 5.98 -0.01 -14.23
C LEU A 109 7.27 0.68 -14.69
N ASN A 110 7.93 0.09 -15.70
CA ASN A 110 9.23 0.54 -16.19
C ASN A 110 9.25 1.97 -16.75
N HIS A 111 8.09 2.50 -17.13
CA HIS A 111 7.91 3.89 -17.56
C HIS A 111 7.77 4.90 -16.41
N GLN A 112 7.93 4.45 -15.15
CA GLN A 112 7.98 5.26 -13.94
C GLN A 112 6.84 6.30 -13.82
N PRO A 113 5.57 5.88 -13.93
CA PRO A 113 4.44 6.79 -13.90
C PRO A 113 4.40 7.62 -12.62
N ARG A 114 4.14 8.91 -12.77
CA ARG A 114 4.00 9.90 -11.69
C ARG A 114 3.00 10.99 -12.07
N SER A 115 2.47 11.63 -11.03
CA SER A 115 1.64 12.84 -11.21
C SER A 115 2.53 14.04 -11.53
N LEU A 116 2.01 14.97 -12.34
CA LEU A 116 2.69 16.24 -12.64
C LEU A 116 2.92 17.09 -11.37
N ILE A 117 2.00 16.98 -10.40
CA ILE A 117 2.08 17.68 -9.12
C ILE A 117 2.36 16.71 -7.98
N THR A 118 3.01 17.21 -6.93
CA THR A 118 3.21 16.46 -5.68
C THR A 118 1.88 16.17 -5.01
N LEU A 119 1.65 14.91 -4.66
CA LEU A 119 0.45 14.44 -4.00
C LEU A 119 0.75 14.09 -2.53
N PRO A 120 0.33 14.92 -1.55
CA PRO A 120 0.75 14.77 -0.15
C PRO A 120 0.08 13.58 0.55
N GLY A 121 -1.05 13.09 0.05
CA GLY A 121 -1.83 12.03 0.66
C GLY A 121 -2.15 10.90 -0.32
N HIS A 122 -3.02 9.98 0.09
CA HIS A 122 -3.49 8.94 -0.80
C HIS A 122 -4.21 9.56 -2.03
N THR A 123 -4.01 8.95 -3.19
CA THR A 123 -4.60 9.38 -4.47
C THR A 123 -5.06 8.14 -5.22
N TYR A 124 -6.08 8.29 -6.06
CA TYR A 124 -6.55 7.18 -6.89
C TYR A 124 -6.24 7.45 -8.35
N PHE A 125 -5.80 6.40 -9.02
CA PHE A 125 -5.58 6.35 -10.45
C PHE A 125 -6.46 5.25 -11.05
N THR A 126 -6.75 5.37 -12.34
CA THR A 126 -7.26 4.24 -13.10
C THR A 126 -6.11 3.30 -13.43
N LEU A 127 -6.42 2.02 -13.61
CA LEU A 127 -5.44 1.05 -14.07
C LEU A 127 -4.93 1.45 -15.45
N GLY A 128 -5.84 1.86 -16.35
CA GLY A 128 -5.51 2.34 -17.70
C GLY A 128 -4.47 3.45 -17.72
N GLU A 129 -4.57 4.44 -16.84
CA GLU A 129 -3.59 5.53 -16.75
C GLU A 129 -2.21 5.02 -16.34
N LEU A 130 -2.13 4.23 -15.26
CA LEU A 130 -0.85 3.75 -14.76
C LEU A 130 -0.13 2.83 -15.74
N ILE A 131 -0.86 2.17 -16.63
CA ILE A 131 -0.32 1.15 -17.54
C ILE A 131 -0.19 1.66 -18.97
N SER A 132 -0.51 2.93 -19.20
CA SER A 132 -0.50 3.58 -20.51
C SER A 132 0.88 3.68 -21.17
N GLY A 133 1.96 3.43 -20.40
CA GLY A 133 3.34 3.66 -20.83
C GLY A 133 3.80 5.11 -20.74
N ARG A 134 2.93 6.04 -20.29
CA ARG A 134 3.29 7.45 -20.09
C ARG A 134 3.88 7.69 -18.71
N GLU A 135 4.97 8.44 -18.65
CA GLU A 135 5.57 8.86 -17.37
C GLU A 135 4.63 9.81 -16.60
N ILE A 136 3.96 10.73 -17.27
CA ILE A 136 3.02 11.66 -16.63
C ILE A 136 1.60 11.11 -16.76
N VAL A 137 0.97 10.83 -15.62
CA VAL A 137 -0.37 10.24 -15.50
C VAL A 137 -1.33 11.14 -14.72
N LEU A 138 -2.61 11.05 -15.03
CA LEU A 138 -3.66 11.82 -14.37
C LEU A 138 -4.32 11.01 -13.26
N SER A 139 -4.58 11.65 -12.12
CA SER A 139 -5.44 11.04 -11.10
C SER A 139 -6.87 10.95 -11.62
N GLU A 140 -7.63 9.98 -11.10
CA GLU A 140 -9.03 9.80 -11.48
C GLU A 140 -9.87 11.07 -11.25
N SER A 141 -9.57 11.84 -10.20
CA SER A 141 -10.23 13.13 -9.96
C SER A 141 -9.99 14.13 -11.09
N LYS A 142 -8.78 14.13 -11.67
CA LYS A 142 -8.41 15.04 -12.76
C LYS A 142 -8.94 14.60 -14.11
N LEU A 143 -9.11 13.30 -14.32
CA LEU A 143 -9.79 12.79 -15.51
C LEU A 143 -11.27 13.18 -15.56
N ASN A 144 -11.96 13.17 -14.42
CA ASN A 144 -13.38 13.51 -14.35
C ASN A 144 -13.65 15.03 -14.46
N GLU A 145 -12.61 15.87 -14.44
CA GLU A 145 -12.70 17.33 -14.64
C GLU A 145 -12.56 17.72 -16.13
N GLN A 146 -12.28 16.76 -17.02
CA GLN A 146 -12.17 16.94 -18.48
C GLN A 146 -13.47 16.56 -19.17
#